data_AF-A0A1I5B1I4-F1
#
_entry.id   AF-A0A1I5B1I4-F1
#
_cell.length_a   1.000
_cell.length_b   1.000
_cell.length_c   1.000
_cell.angle_alpha   90.00
_cell.angle_beta   90.00
_cell.angle_gamma   90.00
#
_symmetry.space_group_name_H-M   'P 1'
#
loop_
_entity.id
_entity.type
_entity.pdbx_description
1 polymer ?
#
loop_
_entity_poly.entity_id
_entity_poly.type
_entity_poly.pdbx_seq_one_letter_code
_entity_poly.pdbx_strand_id
1 'polypeptide(L)' 'MKLHQDKKLFKQAIQFTSDQMQILPIYVEKDYWVTYALFTIYNHKVGKDTVFKGGTALSKCYKIIETI' A
#
# COMPACT_ATOMS: atom_id res chain seq x y z
N MET A 1 -6.76 -5.38 -5.98
CA MET A 1 -7.65 -4.33 -6.52
C MET A 1 -6.91 -3.57 -7.61
N LYS A 2 -7.52 -3.28 -8.78
CA LYS A 2 -6.86 -2.60 -9.92
C LYS A 2 -7.47 -1.21 -10.18
N LEU A 3 -7.59 -0.38 -9.13
CA LEU A 3 -8.27 0.93 -9.23
C LEU A 3 -7.65 1.85 -10.29
N HIS A 4 -6.33 1.75 -10.47
CA HIS A 4 -5.55 2.56 -11.39
C HIS A 4 -5.92 2.35 -12.88
N GLN A 5 -6.73 1.34 -13.21
CA GLN A 5 -7.19 1.10 -14.58
C GLN A 5 -8.24 2.13 -15.02
N ASP A 6 -9.10 2.59 -14.11
CA ASP A 6 -9.98 3.73 -14.36
C ASP A 6 -9.31 5.00 -13.83
N LYS A 7 -8.61 5.72 -14.72
CA LYS A 7 -7.85 6.93 -14.33
C LYS A 7 -8.71 8.03 -13.73
N LYS A 8 -9.98 8.13 -14.14
CA LYS A 8 -10.89 9.17 -13.64
C LYS A 8 -11.32 8.81 -12.22
N LEU A 9 -11.85 7.60 -12.04
CA LEU A 9 -12.29 7.13 -10.73
C LEU A 9 -11.12 7.05 -9.74
N PHE A 10 -9.93 6.65 -10.19
CA PHE A 10 -8.73 6.57 -9.37
C PHE A 10 -8.34 7.94 -8.80
N LYS A 11 -8.29 8.98 -9.65
CA LYS A 11 -8.00 10.35 -9.19
C LYS A 11 -9.06 10.88 -8.23
N GLN A 12 -10.34 10.59 -8.51
CA GLN A 12 -11.44 11.01 -7.65
C GLN A 12 -11.37 10.32 -6.28
N ALA A 13 -11.07 9.02 -6.24
CA ALA A 13 -10.90 8.27 -5.00
C ALA A 13 -9.70 8.79 -4.19
N ILE A 14 -8.55 9.03 -4.84
CA ILE A 14 -7.39 9.64 -4.19
C ILE A 14 -7.75 10.98 -3.57
N GLN A 15 -8.42 11.87 -4.32
CA GLN A 15 -8.79 13.19 -3.82
C GLN A 15 -9.76 13.08 -2.64
N PHE A 16 -10.82 12.28 -2.78
CA PHE A 16 -11.83 12.11 -1.74
C PHE A 16 -11.22 11.55 -0.44
N THR A 17 -10.37 10.52 -0.54
CA THR A 17 -9.67 9.97 0.63
C THR A 17 -8.72 10.99 1.25
N SER A 18 -7.99 11.74 0.42
CA SER A 18 -7.10 12.82 0.87
C SER A 18 -7.86 13.88 1.66
N ASP A 19 -9.01 14.30 1.15
CA ASP A 19 -9.89 15.29 1.78
C ASP A 19 -10.46 14.76 3.10
N GLN A 20 -10.91 13.49 3.14
CA GLN A 20 -11.41 12.90 4.39
C GLN A 20 -10.32 12.75 5.46
N MET A 21 -9.10 12.37 5.05
CA MET A 21 -7.98 12.13 5.97
C MET A 21 -7.20 13.41 6.31
N GLN A 22 -7.48 14.53 5.66
CA GLN A 22 -6.77 15.80 5.83
C GLN A 22 -5.25 15.65 5.61
N ILE A 23 -4.87 14.88 4.59
CA ILE A 23 -3.47 14.70 4.16
C ILE A 23 -3.29 15.12 2.71
N LEU A 24 -2.06 15.13 2.20
CA LEU A 24 -1.81 15.42 0.79
C LEU A 24 -2.20 14.23 -0.11
N PRO A 25 -2.78 14.47 -1.31
CA PRO A 25 -3.21 13.39 -2.21
C PRO A 25 -2.08 12.44 -2.61
N ILE A 26 -0.86 12.98 -2.71
CA ILE A 26 0.35 12.22 -3.02
C ILE A 26 0.65 11.12 -1.98
N TYR A 27 0.27 11.31 -0.72
CA TYR A 27 0.46 10.28 0.31
C TYR A 27 -0.52 9.12 0.13
N VAL A 28 -1.77 9.40 -0.23
CA VAL A 28 -2.77 8.38 -0.56
C VAL A 28 -2.35 7.59 -1.80
N GLU A 29 -1.92 8.29 -2.85
CA GLU A 29 -1.47 7.64 -4.09
C GLU A 29 -0.23 6.76 -3.83
N LYS A 30 0.75 7.26 -3.07
CA LYS A 30 1.94 6.50 -2.70
C LYS A 30 1.57 5.23 -1.92
N ASP A 31 0.70 5.34 -0.92
CA ASP A 31 0.25 4.20 -0.11
C ASP A 31 -0.45 3.13 -0.97
N TYR A 32 -1.30 3.56 -1.91
CA TYR A 32 -1.94 2.68 -2.87
C TYR A 32 -0.91 1.90 -3.71
N TRP A 33 0.10 2.57 -4.27
CA TRP A 33 1.10 1.91 -5.11
C TRP A 33 1.98 0.94 -4.32
N VAL A 34 2.38 1.30 -3.10
CA VAL A 34 3.14 0.40 -2.21
C VAL A 34 2.31 -0.85 -1.90
N THR A 35 1.06 -0.67 -1.48
CA THR A 35 0.16 -1.78 -1.17
C THR A 35 -0.11 -2.66 -2.40
N TYR A 36 -0.31 -2.05 -3.57
CA TYR A 36 -0.50 -2.77 -4.83
C TYR A 36 0.73 -3.59 -5.22
N ALA A 37 1.93 -3.03 -5.09
CA ALA A 37 3.18 -3.73 -5.38
C ALA A 37 3.40 -4.91 -4.44
N LEU A 38 3.24 -4.71 -3.13
CA LEU A 38 3.36 -5.77 -2.12
C LEU A 38 2.35 -6.89 -2.36
N PHE A 39 1.08 -6.55 -2.61
CA PHE A 39 0.05 -7.53 -2.95
C PHE A 39 0.38 -8.31 -4.22
N THR A 40 0.90 -7.63 -5.24
CA THR A 40 1.27 -8.26 -6.51
C THR A 40 2.45 -9.22 -6.35
N ILE A 41 3.51 -8.81 -5.64
CA ILE A 41 4.68 -9.65 -5.37
C ILE A 41 4.27 -10.88 -4.55
N TYR A 42 3.49 -10.68 -3.48
CA TYR A 42 3.06 -11.75 -2.59
C TYR A 42 2.25 -12.84 -3.32
N ASN A 43 1.37 -12.45 -4.26
CA ASN A 43 0.54 -13.38 -5.01
C ASN A 43 1.23 -13.93 -6.29
N HIS A 44 2.38 -13.38 -6.68
CA HIS A 44 3.16 -13.90 -7.80
C HIS A 44 4.00 -15.11 -7.37
N LYS A 45 4.42 -15.95 -8.33
CA LYS A 45 5.24 -17.15 -8.03
C LYS A 45 6.50 -16.82 -7.25
N VAL A 46 7.14 -15.68 -7.58
CA VAL A 46 8.34 -15.17 -6.89
C VAL A 46 8.08 -14.86 -5.41
N GLY A 47 6.83 -14.62 -5.00
CA GLY A 47 6.45 -14.39 -3.62
C GLY A 47 6.76 -15.58 -2.71
N LYS A 48 6.83 -16.80 -3.25
CA LYS A 48 7.25 -18.01 -2.51
C LYS A 48 8.71 -17.96 -2.09
N ASP A 49 9.54 -17.26 -2.86
CA ASP A 49 10.98 -17.13 -2.66
C ASP A 49 11.35 -15.72 -2.14
N THR A 50 10.35 -14.91 -1.77
CA THR A 50 10.53 -13.52 -1.32
C THR A 50 10.12 -13.39 0.15
N VAL A 51 10.96 -12.70 0.93
CA VAL A 51 10.63 -12.32 2.31
C VAL A 51 10.59 -10.80 2.42
N PHE A 52 9.46 -10.25 2.88
CA PHE A 52 9.38 -8.84 3.27
C PHE A 52 10.08 -8.63 4.61
N LYS A 53 10.99 -7.66 4.65
CA LYS A 53 11.85 -7.33 5.80
C LYS A 53 11.67 -5.86 6.21
N GLY A 54 12.40 -5.46 7.25
CA GLY A 54 12.41 -4.08 7.77
C GLY A 54 11.44 -3.86 8.94
N GLY A 55 11.46 -2.65 9.50
CA GLY A 55 10.70 -2.31 10.71
C GLY A 55 9.20 -2.56 10.57
N THR A 56 8.61 -2.21 9.42
CA THR A 56 7.18 -2.45 9.14
C THR A 56 6.82 -3.93 9.16
N ALA A 57 7.66 -4.80 8.59
CA ALA A 57 7.41 -6.25 8.63
C ALA A 57 7.51 -6.79 10.07
N LEU A 58 8.53 -6.34 10.81
CA LEU A 58 8.74 -6.75 12.21
C LEU A 58 7.58 -6.32 13.12
N SER A 59 7.04 -5.11 12.94
CA SER A 59 5.95 -4.61 13.78
C SER A 59 4.56 -5.06 13.32
N LYS A 60 4.26 -5.03 12.02
CA LYS A 60 2.91 -5.31 11.49
C LYS A 60 2.67 -6.78 11.15
N CYS A 61 3.68 -7.51 10.67
CA CYS A 61 3.51 -8.91 10.25
C CYS A 61 3.91 -9.88 11.35
N TYR A 62 5.08 -9.67 11.97
CA TYR A 62 5.60 -10.58 12.99
C TYR A 62 5.23 -10.18 14.43
N LYS A 63 4.88 -8.90 14.64
CA LYS A 63 4.53 -8.33 15.96
C LYS A 63 5.62 -8.56 17.03
N ILE A 64 6.88 -8.54 16.61
CA ILE A 64 8.04 -8.78 17.49
C ILE A 64 8.57 -7.46 18.08
N ILE A 65 8.32 -6.34 17.40
CA ILE A 65 8.66 -5.00 17.87
C ILE A 65 7.44 -4.11 17.87
N GLU A 66 7.39 -3.16 18.79
CA GLU A 66 6.41 -2.09 18.78
C GLU A 66 7.07 -0.83 18.23
N THR A 67 6.45 -0.23 17.22
CA THR A 67 6.90 1.04 16.64
C THR A 67 5.79 2.05 16.83
N ILE A 68 6.18 3.24 17.29
CA ILE A 68 5.32 4.41 17.48
C ILE A 68 4.65 4.79 16.15
#